data_AF-A0A6V7XL34-F1
#
_entry.id   AF-A0A6V7XL34-F1
#
_cell.length_a   1.000
_cell.length_b   1.000
_cell.length_c   1.000
_cell.angle_alpha   90.00
_cell.angle_beta   90.00
_cell.angle_gamma   90.00
#
_symmetry.space_group_name_H-M   'P 1'
#
loop_
_entity.id
_entity.type
_entity.pdbx_description
1 polymer ?
#
loop_
_entity_poly.entity_id
_entity_poly.type
_entity_poly.pdbx_seq_one_letter_code
_entity_poly.pdbx_strand_id
1 'polypeptide(L)'
;MATGGVKKFNELFLYPKGRKTFMQKTLDTLFDRSEGKKFAKTSSARISVRKPRALEQSSDQDWMSVWPAAQSFRSSVVPLPIRMGYLSNKEAKVKLPRAAYANLELMKIPNFLHLTPHHIQKHCNAIKIKILYQVS
;
A
#
# COMPACT_ATOMS: atom_id res chain seq x y z
N MET A 1 -52.40 -13.05 18.85
CA MET A 1 -53.03 -12.02 17.99
C MET A 1 -51.96 -11.00 17.62
N ALA A 2 -51.50 -10.96 16.37
CA ALA A 2 -50.53 -9.99 15.90
C ALA A 2 -51.25 -8.69 15.51
N THR A 3 -51.09 -7.63 16.28
CA THR A 3 -51.57 -6.30 15.91
C THR A 3 -50.66 -5.74 14.82
N GLY A 4 -51.07 -5.92 13.57
CA GLY A 4 -50.41 -5.32 12.39
C GLY A 4 -50.60 -3.81 12.38
N GLY A 5 -49.71 -3.09 13.07
CA GLY A 5 -49.64 -1.64 12.99
C GLY A 5 -49.15 -1.20 11.61
N VAL A 6 -50.01 -0.55 10.81
CA VAL A 6 -49.60 0.15 9.59
C VAL A 6 -48.55 1.18 10.00
N LYS A 7 -47.30 1.03 9.52
CA LYS A 7 -46.23 1.97 9.82
C LYS A 7 -46.62 3.34 9.24
N LYS A 8 -46.86 4.33 10.11
CA LYS A 8 -47.13 5.71 9.70
C LYS A 8 -45.98 6.21 8.84
N PHE A 9 -46.30 6.72 7.65
CA PHE A 9 -45.33 7.23 6.69
C PHE A 9 -44.43 8.27 7.36
N ASN A 10 -43.11 8.08 7.28
CA ASN A 10 -42.15 9.00 7.86
C ASN A 10 -41.83 10.11 6.86
N GLU A 11 -42.42 11.29 7.09
CA GLU A 11 -42.28 12.51 6.26
C GLU A 11 -40.81 12.91 6.02
N LEU A 12 -39.89 12.51 6.91
CA LEU A 12 -38.46 12.77 6.78
C LEU A 12 -37.83 12.12 5.55
N PHE A 13 -38.46 11.10 4.94
CA PHE A 13 -37.95 10.44 3.74
C PHE A 13 -38.17 11.23 2.44
N LEU A 14 -39.21 12.08 2.38
CA LEU A 14 -39.41 12.98 1.23
C LEU A 14 -38.68 14.31 1.44
N TYR A 15 -38.78 14.87 2.65
CA TYR A 15 -38.23 16.18 2.96
C TYR A 15 -37.64 16.20 4.37
N PRO A 16 -36.32 15.98 4.54
CA PRO A 16 -35.67 16.21 5.82
C PRO A 16 -35.77 17.70 6.19
N LYS A 17 -36.59 18.00 7.20
CA LYS A 17 -36.81 19.37 7.72
C LYS A 17 -35.45 20.00 8.07
N GLY A 18 -35.17 21.18 7.52
CA GLY A 18 -33.91 21.91 7.76
C GLY A 18 -32.72 21.51 6.86
N ARG A 19 -32.86 20.53 5.95
CA ARG A 19 -31.80 20.23 4.97
C ARG A 19 -31.80 21.28 3.87
N LYS A 20 -30.80 22.15 3.89
CA LYS A 20 -30.56 23.08 2.78
C LYS A 20 -30.31 22.32 1.48
N THR A 21 -30.96 22.75 0.39
CA THR A 21 -30.73 22.20 -0.95
C THR A 21 -29.29 22.47 -1.39
N PHE A 22 -28.82 21.77 -2.41
CA PHE A 22 -27.48 22.02 -2.94
C PHE A 22 -27.32 23.48 -3.38
N MET A 23 -28.32 24.05 -4.06
CA MET A 23 -28.29 25.46 -4.48
C MET A 23 -28.28 26.43 -3.31
N GLN A 24 -29.06 26.17 -2.26
CA GLN A 24 -29.01 26.98 -1.04
C GLN A 24 -27.63 26.91 -0.36
N LYS A 25 -27.01 25.73 -0.31
CA LYS A 25 -25.64 25.58 0.20
C LYS A 25 -24.61 26.33 -0.64
N THR A 26 -24.77 26.31 -1.97
CA THR A 26 -23.90 27.05 -2.90
C THR A 26 -24.03 28.55 -2.68
N LEU A 27 -25.25 29.07 -2.59
CA LEU A 27 -25.51 30.50 -2.33
C LEU A 27 -24.97 30.91 -0.96
N ASP A 28 -25.20 30.12 0.09
CA ASP A 28 -24.66 30.41 1.42
C ASP A 28 -23.12 30.44 1.44
N THR A 29 -22.47 29.60 0.62
CA THR A 29 -21.01 29.60 0.47
C THR A 29 -20.53 30.83 -0.32
N LEU A 30 -21.24 31.20 -1.39
CA LEU A 30 -20.91 32.36 -2.23
C LEU A 30 -21.11 33.69 -1.49
N PHE A 31 -22.13 33.78 -0.64
CA PHE A 31 -22.44 34.95 0.17
C PHE A 31 -21.80 34.91 1.57
N ASP A 32 -20.87 33.98 1.81
CA ASP A 32 -20.15 33.80 3.09
C ASP A 32 -21.05 33.69 4.34
N ARG A 33 -22.30 33.28 4.13
CA ARG A 33 -23.32 33.07 5.17
C ARG A 33 -23.23 31.67 5.77
N SER A 34 -22.34 30.82 5.26
CA SER A 34 -22.15 29.47 5.78
C SER A 34 -21.26 29.45 7.03
N GLU A 35 -21.84 29.24 8.20
CA GLU A 35 -21.12 28.99 9.47
C GLU A 35 -20.50 27.56 9.54
N GLY A 36 -20.28 26.92 8.40
CA GLY A 36 -19.79 25.55 8.35
C GLY A 36 -18.29 25.50 8.69
N LYS A 37 -17.95 24.93 9.86
CA LYS A 37 -16.59 24.40 10.08
C LYS A 37 -16.25 23.49 8.90
N LYS A 38 -15.27 23.88 8.08
CA LYS A 38 -14.73 23.00 7.05
C LYS A 38 -14.16 21.79 7.76
N PHE A 39 -14.92 20.69 7.86
CA PHE A 39 -14.34 19.41 8.18
C PHE A 39 -13.29 19.16 7.10
N ALA A 40 -12.02 19.25 7.48
CA ALA A 40 -10.90 19.05 6.58
C ALA A 40 -11.17 17.77 5.81
N LYS A 41 -11.22 17.88 4.48
CA LYS A 41 -11.50 16.76 3.59
C LYS A 41 -10.50 15.65 3.86
N THR A 42 -10.98 14.64 4.58
CA THR A 42 -10.75 13.22 4.40
C THR A 42 -9.32 12.69 4.53
N SER A 43 -9.21 11.45 4.98
CA SER A 43 -8.04 10.57 5.00
C SER A 43 -7.13 10.63 3.75
N SER A 44 -7.62 11.14 2.62
CA SER A 44 -6.89 11.39 1.37
C SER A 44 -5.64 12.27 1.55
N ALA A 45 -5.61 13.21 2.49
CA ALA A 45 -4.40 13.96 2.80
C ALA A 45 -3.32 13.11 3.51
N ARG A 46 -3.72 12.03 4.20
CA ARG A 46 -2.79 11.02 4.79
C ARG A 46 -2.28 10.02 3.75
N ILE A 47 -2.94 9.96 2.58
CA ILE A 47 -2.45 9.32 1.35
C ILE A 47 -1.52 10.32 0.61
N SER A 48 -0.95 11.30 1.30
CA SER A 48 0.34 11.85 0.89
C SER A 48 1.29 10.66 0.76
N VAL A 49 1.69 10.33 -0.47
CA VAL A 49 2.48 9.14 -0.81
C VAL A 49 3.66 9.04 0.15
N ARG A 50 3.58 8.10 1.11
CA ARG A 50 4.71 7.83 2.00
C ARG A 50 5.91 7.48 1.13
N LYS A 51 7.09 7.97 1.52
CA LYS A 51 8.33 7.58 0.83
C LYS A 51 8.43 6.06 0.87
N PRO A 52 8.89 5.42 -0.23
CA PRO A 52 9.08 3.98 -0.24
C PRO A 52 10.12 3.59 0.82
N ARG A 53 9.86 2.49 1.53
CA ARG A 53 10.73 1.95 2.58
C ARG A 53 12.18 1.79 2.09
N ALA A 54 12.38 1.41 0.84
CA ALA A 54 13.70 1.27 0.20
C ALA A 54 14.61 2.50 0.35
N LEU A 55 14.06 3.71 0.50
CA LEU A 55 14.84 4.95 0.71
C LEU A 55 15.18 5.24 2.18
N GLU A 56 14.48 4.59 3.12
CA GLU A 56 14.62 4.82 4.55
C GLU A 56 15.44 3.72 5.25
N GLN A 57 15.81 2.66 4.54
CA GLN A 57 16.57 1.53 5.09
C GLN A 57 18.04 1.89 5.29
N SER A 58 18.59 1.47 6.44
CA SER A 58 20.03 1.55 6.70
C SER A 58 20.80 0.46 5.93
N SER A 59 22.06 0.72 5.61
CA SER A 59 22.96 -0.25 4.95
C SER A 59 23.23 -1.49 5.82
N ASP A 60 23.26 -1.29 7.13
CA ASP A 60 23.69 -2.32 8.09
C ASP A 60 22.52 -3.16 8.62
N GLN A 61 21.31 -2.94 8.09
CA GLN A 61 20.12 -3.68 8.48
C GLN A 61 20.22 -5.17 8.13
N ASP A 62 19.72 -6.05 9.00
CA ASP A 62 19.60 -7.47 8.68
C ASP A 62 18.63 -7.69 7.52
N TRP A 63 19.19 -8.17 6.39
CA TRP A 63 18.42 -8.47 5.19
C TRP A 63 17.29 -9.47 5.45
N MET A 64 17.44 -10.35 6.44
CA MET A 64 16.40 -11.31 6.78
C MET A 64 15.12 -10.71 7.32
N SER A 65 15.22 -9.59 8.01
CA SER A 65 14.05 -8.85 8.46
C SER A 65 13.33 -8.19 7.28
N VAL A 66 14.09 -7.76 6.27
CA VAL A 66 13.57 -7.08 5.08
C VAL A 66 12.82 -8.05 4.17
N TRP A 67 13.37 -9.25 3.96
CA TRP A 67 12.85 -10.22 2.99
C TRP A 67 12.81 -11.66 3.55
N PRO A 68 11.92 -11.95 4.51
CA PRO A 68 11.95 -13.20 5.28
C PRO A 68 11.47 -14.45 4.52
N ALA A 69 10.68 -14.29 3.46
CA ALA A 69 10.00 -15.39 2.78
C ALA A 69 9.91 -15.17 1.26
N ALA A 70 9.53 -16.22 0.53
CA ALA A 70 9.29 -16.15 -0.90
C ALA A 70 8.16 -15.15 -1.22
N GLN A 71 8.47 -14.13 -2.02
CA GLN A 71 7.54 -13.06 -2.40
C GLN A 71 7.89 -12.55 -3.81
N SER A 72 6.90 -12.01 -4.52
CA SER A 72 7.14 -11.30 -5.78
C SER A 72 7.98 -10.04 -5.56
N PHE A 73 8.79 -9.68 -6.56
CA PHE A 73 9.67 -8.52 -6.46
C PHE A 73 8.90 -7.23 -6.16
N ARG A 74 9.34 -6.50 -5.12
CA ARG A 74 8.71 -5.25 -4.67
C ARG A 74 9.75 -4.13 -4.56
N SER A 75 9.71 -3.20 -5.51
CA SER A 75 10.64 -2.06 -5.58
C SER A 75 10.54 -1.08 -4.41
N SER A 76 9.43 -1.09 -3.66
CA SER A 76 9.29 -0.25 -2.48
C SER A 76 10.05 -0.75 -1.26
N VAL A 77 10.57 -1.99 -1.28
CA VAL A 77 11.23 -2.66 -0.14
C VAL A 77 12.68 -3.06 -0.47
N VAL A 78 13.00 -3.30 -1.74
CA VAL A 78 14.35 -3.70 -2.14
C VAL A 78 15.18 -2.45 -2.46
N PRO A 79 16.24 -2.12 -1.69
CA PRO A 79 17.05 -0.92 -1.87
C PRO A 79 18.12 -1.06 -2.97
N LEU A 80 17.87 -1.89 -3.99
CA LEU A 80 18.84 -2.20 -5.04
C LEU A 80 18.47 -1.47 -6.35
N PRO A 81 19.43 -0.84 -7.04
CA PRO A 81 19.18 -0.13 -8.30
C PRO A 81 19.08 -1.11 -9.49
N ILE A 82 18.13 -2.04 -9.42
CA ILE A 82 17.94 -3.08 -10.45
C ILE A 82 17.19 -2.49 -11.66
N ARG A 83 17.64 -2.86 -12.85
CA ARG A 83 17.00 -2.52 -14.13
C ARG A 83 16.83 -3.77 -14.96
N MET A 84 15.73 -3.86 -15.68
CA MET A 84 15.47 -5.00 -16.56
C MET A 84 14.53 -4.63 -17.71
N GLY A 85 14.77 -5.24 -18.86
CA GLY A 85 14.00 -5.03 -20.06
C GLY A 85 14.90 -5.17 -21.28
N TYR A 86 14.31 -5.61 -22.39
CA TYR A 86 15.02 -5.69 -23.66
C TYR A 86 15.19 -4.29 -24.26
N LEU A 87 16.36 -4.04 -24.84
CA LEU A 87 16.66 -2.85 -25.64
C LEU A 87 17.31 -3.29 -26.94
N SER A 88 16.96 -2.64 -28.04
CA SER A 88 17.69 -2.85 -29.29
C SER A 88 19.11 -2.24 -29.22
N ASN A 89 20.03 -2.73 -30.05
CA ASN A 89 21.42 -2.25 -30.08
C ASN A 89 21.56 -0.74 -30.34
N LYS A 90 20.59 -0.14 -31.05
CA LYS A 90 20.55 1.31 -31.29
C LYS A 90 20.10 2.07 -30.04
N GLU A 91 19.11 1.55 -29.33
CA GLU A 91 18.56 2.18 -28.13
C GLU A 91 19.47 2.03 -26.91
N ALA A 92 20.18 0.91 -26.78
CA ALA A 92 21.12 0.67 -25.68
C ALA A 92 22.27 1.69 -25.62
N LYS A 93 22.57 2.38 -26.73
CA LYS A 93 23.55 3.47 -26.78
C LYS A 93 23.06 4.77 -26.14
N VAL A 94 21.74 4.94 -25.99
CA VAL A 94 21.10 6.20 -25.59
C VAL A 94 20.24 6.03 -24.33
N LYS A 95 19.70 4.83 -24.10
CA LYS A 95 18.69 4.55 -23.07
C LYS A 95 19.13 3.40 -22.17
N LEU A 96 18.77 3.52 -20.89
CA LEU A 96 18.91 2.46 -19.89
C LEU A 96 17.65 1.59 -19.86
N PRO A 97 17.75 0.29 -19.49
CA PRO A 97 16.58 -0.55 -19.28
C PRO A 97 15.66 0.01 -18.18
N ARG A 98 14.40 -0.42 -18.20
CA ARG A 98 13.38 0.05 -17.24
C ARG A 98 13.85 -0.20 -15.80
N ALA A 99 13.74 0.84 -14.98
CA ALA A 99 14.06 0.78 -13.56
C ALA A 99 13.13 -0.17 -12.79
N ALA A 100 13.48 -0.52 -11.56
CA ALA A 100 12.70 -1.41 -10.71
C ALA A 100 11.25 -0.94 -10.43
N TYR A 101 11.01 0.38 -10.45
CA TYR A 101 9.68 0.93 -10.21
C TYR A 101 8.71 0.56 -11.35
N ALA A 102 7.58 -0.07 -10.99
CA ALA A 102 6.54 -0.52 -11.91
C ALA A 102 7.01 -1.44 -13.07
N ASN A 103 8.09 -2.21 -12.87
CA ASN A 103 8.60 -3.12 -13.90
C ASN A 103 7.99 -4.52 -13.81
N LEU A 104 7.10 -4.83 -14.76
CA LEU A 104 6.43 -6.13 -14.85
C LEU A 104 7.38 -7.29 -15.10
N GLU A 105 8.49 -7.08 -15.79
CA GLU A 105 9.42 -8.18 -16.07
C GLU A 105 10.05 -8.69 -14.76
N LEU A 106 10.38 -7.79 -13.83
CA LEU A 106 10.95 -8.17 -12.53
C LEU A 106 9.93 -8.88 -11.64
N MET A 107 8.64 -8.59 -11.81
CA MET A 107 7.58 -9.27 -11.06
C MET A 107 7.38 -10.72 -11.49
N LYS A 108 7.72 -11.07 -12.74
CA LYS A 108 7.58 -12.43 -13.30
C LYS A 108 8.68 -13.38 -12.84
N ILE A 109 9.87 -12.87 -12.49
CA ILE A 109 11.02 -13.72 -12.14
C ILE A 109 10.82 -14.36 -10.77
N PRO A 110 10.95 -15.70 -10.64
CA PRO A 110 11.07 -16.34 -9.34
C PRO A 110 12.41 -15.92 -8.72
N ASN A 111 12.35 -15.07 -7.70
CA ASN A 111 13.54 -14.53 -7.05
C ASN A 111 13.96 -15.36 -5.82
N PHE A 112 15.24 -15.22 -5.45
CA PHE A 112 15.85 -15.92 -4.32
C PHE A 112 16.34 -14.95 -3.24
N LEU A 113 15.71 -13.78 -3.12
CA LEU A 113 16.12 -12.75 -2.17
C LEU A 113 15.96 -13.18 -0.70
N HIS A 114 15.12 -14.18 -0.42
CA HIS A 114 14.93 -14.81 0.88
C HIS A 114 15.93 -15.95 1.17
N LEU A 115 16.71 -16.39 0.18
CA LEU A 115 17.66 -17.50 0.28
C LEU A 115 19.11 -17.03 0.09
N THR A 116 19.46 -15.88 0.67
CA THR A 116 20.87 -15.45 0.67
C THR A 116 21.72 -16.41 1.53
N PRO A 117 23.04 -16.55 1.30
CA PRO A 117 23.88 -17.44 2.08
C PRO A 117 23.77 -17.26 3.61
N HIS A 118 23.69 -16.00 4.08
CA HIS A 118 23.51 -15.67 5.50
C HIS A 118 22.19 -16.19 6.09
N HIS A 119 21.10 -16.07 5.32
CA HIS A 119 19.80 -16.63 5.69
C HIS A 119 19.87 -18.14 5.89
N ILE A 120 20.45 -18.83 4.91
CA ILE A 120 20.53 -20.29 4.91
C ILE A 120 21.31 -20.78 6.14
N GLN A 121 22.44 -20.15 6.47
CA GLN A 121 23.21 -20.50 7.66
C GLN A 121 22.39 -20.36 8.95
N LYS A 122 21.70 -19.22 9.13
CA LYS A 122 20.83 -18.99 10.30
C LYS A 122 19.68 -20.00 10.35
N HIS A 123 19.04 -20.31 9.23
CA HIS A 123 17.99 -21.32 9.15
C HIS A 123 18.49 -22.72 9.49
N CYS A 124 19.60 -23.16 8.90
CA CYS A 124 20.20 -24.46 9.18
C CYS A 124 20.60 -24.61 10.65
N ASN A 125 21.17 -23.57 11.25
CA ASN A 125 21.53 -23.57 12.68
C ASN A 125 20.28 -23.72 13.56
N ALA A 126 19.21 -22.97 13.26
CA ALA A 126 17.95 -23.07 14.00
C ALA A 126 17.30 -24.46 13.88
N ILE A 127 17.31 -25.04 12.67
CA ILE A 127 16.77 -26.39 12.42
C ILE A 127 17.58 -27.44 13.18
N LYS A 128 18.91 -27.36 13.12
CA LYS A 128 19.80 -28.31 13.82
C LYS A 128 19.55 -28.29 15.32
N ILE A 129 19.44 -27.11 15.92
CA ILE A 129 19.15 -26.93 17.34
C ILE A 129 17.79 -27.53 17.71
N LYS A 130 16.74 -27.23 16.92
CA LYS A 130 15.39 -27.73 17.18
C LYS A 130 15.31 -29.26 17.14
N ILE A 131 15.98 -29.89 16.17
CA ILE A 131 16.04 -31.35 16.07
C ILE A 131 16.73 -31.94 17.31
N LEU A 132 17.84 -31.34 17.77
CA LEU A 132 18.55 -31.82 18.96
C LEU A 132 17.70 -31.74 20.24
N TYR A 133 16.92 -30.67 20.43
CA TYR A 133 16.04 -30.52 21.60
C TYR A 133 14.77 -31.39 21.57
N GLN A 134 14.40 -31.94 20.42
CA GLN A 134 13.19 -32.76 20.28
C GLN A 134 13.47 -34.26 20.35
N VAL A 135 14.75 -34.65 20.26
CA VAL A 135 15.23 -36.04 20.41
C VAL A 135 15.78 -36.31 21.83
N SER A 136 16.04 -35.25 22.61
CA SER A 136 16.38 -35.34 24.04
C SER A 136 15.14 -35.20 24.92
#